data_AF-A0A7S3ZFN6-F1
#
_entry.id   AF-A0A7S3ZFN6-F1
#
_cell.length_a   1.000
_cell.length_b   1.000
_cell.length_c   1.000
_cell.angle_alpha   90.00
_cell.angle_beta   90.00
_cell.angle_gamma   90.00
#
_symmetry.space_group_name_H-M   'P 1'
#
loop_
_entity.id
_entity.type
_entity.pdbx_description
1 polymer ?
#
loop_
_entity_poly.entity_id
_entity_poly.type
_entity_poly.pdbx_seq_one_letter_code
_entity_poly.pdbx_strand_id
1 'polypeptide(L)'
;FRFDETGRGPLIEMVEGRYILRPETVESIYVLYRMTGEQKYRDMGWRIFQAIERHCKNKCCYSGIVDVTQDPPELNNSMQSFFLAETLKYLYLLFSDSDAMPFDRYVWTTEAHPLPIFGTDAETEKVARSTLRARASR
;
A
#
# COMPACT_ATOMS: atom_id res chain seq x y z
N PHE A 1 -25.08 -0.35 14.96
CA PHE A 1 -25.85 -0.59 13.73
C PHE A 1 -27.32 -0.70 14.11
N ARG A 2 -28.18 0.19 13.60
CA ARG A 2 -29.61 0.20 13.90
C ARG A 2 -30.34 0.13 12.56
N PHE A 3 -31.07 -0.95 12.32
CA PHE A 3 -31.89 -1.14 11.14
C PHE A 3 -33.28 -0.58 11.41
N ASP A 4 -33.93 0.00 10.40
CA ASP A 4 -35.32 0.43 10.53
C ASP A 4 -36.29 -0.78 10.52
N GLU A 5 -37.55 -0.51 10.85
CA GLU A 5 -38.62 -1.54 10.88
C GLU A 5 -38.89 -2.16 9.50
N THR A 6 -38.31 -1.61 8.43
CA THR A 6 -38.39 -2.14 7.05
C THR A 6 -37.20 -3.02 6.67
N GLY A 7 -36.28 -3.27 7.61
CA GLY A 7 -35.06 -4.05 7.38
C GLY A 7 -34.04 -3.31 6.51
N ARG A 8 -34.24 -2.03 6.23
CA ARG A 8 -33.27 -1.20 5.52
C ARG A 8 -32.27 -0.69 6.55
N GLY A 9 -30.99 -0.94 6.26
CA GLY A 9 -29.92 -0.26 6.98
C GLY A 9 -30.01 1.24 6.74
N PRO A 10 -29.36 2.06 7.58
CA PRO A 10 -29.24 3.49 7.29
C PRO A 10 -28.74 3.67 5.85
N LEU A 11 -29.35 4.60 5.11
CA LEU A 11 -28.82 5.00 3.81
C LEU A 11 -27.35 5.38 4.02
N ILE A 12 -26.45 4.63 3.39
CA ILE A 12 -25.03 4.96 3.38
C ILE A 12 -24.91 6.16 2.45
N GLU A 13 -25.05 7.35 3.02
CA GLU A 13 -24.78 8.58 2.29
C GLU A 13 -23.29 8.64 2.01
N MET A 14 -22.91 8.79 0.74
CA MET A 14 -21.51 9.00 0.39
C MET A 14 -21.07 10.36 0.92
N VAL A 15 -20.23 10.33 1.95
CA VAL A 15 -19.72 11.55 2.59
C VAL A 15 -18.65 12.22 1.72
N GLU A 16 -17.85 11.44 0.99
CA GLU A 16 -16.79 11.95 0.11
C GLU A 16 -16.58 10.98 -1.06
N GLY A 17 -16.83 11.44 -2.29
CA GLY A 17 -16.62 10.67 -3.53
C GLY A 17 -15.20 10.72 -4.09
N ARG A 18 -14.30 11.47 -3.45
CA ARG A 18 -12.95 11.71 -3.96
C ARG A 18 -12.04 10.50 -3.81
N TYR A 19 -11.29 10.18 -4.85
CA TYR A 19 -10.24 9.17 -4.79
C TYR A 19 -8.87 9.77 -5.14
N ILE A 20 -7.94 9.71 -4.20
CA ILE A 20 -6.61 10.36 -4.31
C ILE A 20 -5.47 9.37 -4.50
N LEU A 21 -5.71 8.22 -5.16
CA LEU A 21 -4.69 7.20 -5.45
C LEU A 21 -4.16 6.46 -4.21
N ARG A 22 -5.02 6.35 -3.19
CA ARG A 22 -4.73 5.80 -1.85
C ARG A 22 -4.22 4.35 -1.86
N PRO A 23 -3.18 4.01 -1.07
CA PRO A 23 -2.52 2.71 -1.12
C PRO A 23 -3.12 1.64 -0.18
N GLU A 24 -3.86 2.03 0.85
CA GLU A 24 -4.12 1.22 2.06
C GLU A 24 -4.82 -0.11 1.75
N THR A 25 -5.68 -0.12 0.72
CA THR A 25 -6.37 -1.34 0.26
C THR A 25 -5.40 -2.31 -0.44
N VAL A 26 -4.52 -1.78 -1.30
CA VAL A 26 -3.54 -2.60 -2.04
C VAL A 26 -2.49 -3.15 -1.08
N GLU A 27 -2.04 -2.35 -0.11
CA GLU A 27 -1.16 -2.80 0.96
C GLU A 27 -1.73 -4.03 1.68
N SER A 28 -2.99 -3.92 2.12
CA SER A 28 -3.68 -5.02 2.82
C SER A 28 -3.80 -6.27 1.95
N ILE A 29 -4.14 -6.10 0.67
CA ILE A 29 -4.21 -7.20 -0.30
C ILE A 29 -2.84 -7.85 -0.48
N TYR A 30 -1.77 -7.07 -0.56
CA TYR A 30 -0.40 -7.57 -0.65
C TYR A 30 -0.04 -8.40 0.57
N VAL A 31 -0.26 -7.88 1.78
CA VAL A 31 0.00 -8.63 3.03
C VAL A 31 -0.79 -9.93 3.06
N LEU A 32 -2.09 -9.89 2.74
CA LEU A 32 -2.95 -11.08 2.72
C LEU A 32 -2.47 -12.12 1.70
N TYR A 33 -2.09 -11.69 0.50
CA TYR A 33 -1.54 -12.59 -0.51
C TYR A 33 -0.25 -13.26 -0.01
N ARG A 34 0.68 -12.51 0.58
CA ARG A 34 1.96 -13.05 1.06
C ARG A 34 1.80 -14.01 2.25
N MET A 35 0.79 -13.81 3.09
CA MET A 35 0.50 -14.68 4.22
C MET A 35 -0.24 -15.96 3.84
N THR A 36 -1.13 -15.89 2.84
CA THR A 36 -2.06 -17.00 2.52
C THR A 36 -1.73 -17.73 1.23
N GLY A 37 -1.06 -17.06 0.28
CA GLY A 37 -0.83 -17.56 -1.08
C GLY A 37 -2.09 -17.62 -1.96
N GLU A 38 -3.25 -17.15 -1.48
CA GLU A 38 -4.52 -17.30 -2.22
C GLU A 38 -4.61 -16.37 -3.44
N GLN A 39 -4.86 -16.96 -4.61
CA GLN A 39 -4.92 -16.25 -5.90
C GLN A 39 -5.96 -15.12 -5.93
N LYS A 40 -7.05 -15.22 -5.16
CA LYS A 40 -8.12 -14.20 -5.09
C LYS A 40 -7.58 -12.80 -4.80
N TYR A 41 -6.51 -12.69 -4.02
CA TYR A 41 -5.90 -11.40 -3.66
C TYR A 41 -5.18 -10.76 -4.86
N ARG A 42 -4.51 -11.56 -5.68
CA ARG A 42 -3.93 -11.08 -6.95
C ARG A 42 -5.02 -10.64 -7.93
N ASP A 43 -6.12 -11.37 -8.01
CA ASP A 43 -7.25 -11.00 -8.88
C ASP A 43 -7.89 -9.68 -8.44
N MET A 44 -8.02 -9.45 -7.12
CA MET A 44 -8.46 -8.17 -6.55
C MET A 44 -7.49 -7.03 -6.89
N GLY A 45 -6.18 -7.24 -6.68
CA GLY A 45 -5.17 -6.23 -7.01
C GLY A 45 -5.13 -5.90 -8.50
N TRP A 46 -5.34 -6.90 -9.37
CA TRP A 46 -5.42 -6.68 -10.81
C TRP A 46 -6.62 -5.81 -11.20
N ARG A 47 -7.80 -6.08 -10.63
CA ARG A 47 -8.99 -5.26 -10.84
C ARG A 47 -8.79 -3.81 -10.40
N ILE A 48 -8.11 -3.59 -9.27
CA ILE A 48 -7.76 -2.26 -8.78
C ILE A 48 -6.83 -1.55 -9.76
N PHE A 49 -5.77 -2.22 -10.23
CA PHE A 49 -4.86 -1.65 -11.21
C PHE A 49 -5.56 -1.27 -12.51
N GLN A 50 -6.44 -2.14 -13.03
CA GLN A 50 -7.24 -1.85 -14.22
C GLN A 50 -8.16 -0.64 -14.02
N ALA A 51 -8.73 -0.46 -12.84
CA ALA A 51 -9.54 0.71 -12.53
C ALA A 51 -8.71 2.00 -12.49
N ILE A 52 -7.51 1.96 -11.89
CA ILE A 52 -6.55 3.07 -11.90
C ILE A 52 -6.15 3.40 -13.35
N GLU A 53 -5.80 2.41 -14.16
CA GLU A 53 -5.45 2.60 -15.58
C GLU A 53 -6.58 3.25 -16.37
N ARG A 54 -7.83 2.86 -16.11
CA ARG A 54 -9.00 3.36 -16.85
C ARG A 54 -9.41 4.78 -16.44
N HIS A 55 -9.42 5.05 -15.14
CA HIS A 55 -10.07 6.24 -14.58
C HIS A 55 -9.10 7.31 -14.08
N CYS A 56 -7.87 6.94 -13.74
CA CYS A 56 -6.89 7.85 -13.14
C CYS A 56 -5.75 8.25 -14.10
N LYS A 57 -5.63 7.59 -15.25
CA LYS A 57 -4.55 7.82 -16.22
C LYS A 57 -4.93 8.93 -17.22
N ASN A 58 -4.01 9.84 -17.45
CA ASN A 58 -4.09 10.81 -18.55
C ASN A 58 -2.97 10.53 -19.60
N LYS A 59 -2.78 11.44 -20.55
CA LYS A 59 -1.80 11.28 -21.64
C LYS A 59 -0.34 11.13 -21.15
N CYS A 60 0.00 11.68 -19.98
CA CYS A 60 1.38 11.81 -19.52
C CYS A 60 1.63 11.31 -18.09
N CYS A 61 0.60 11.19 -17.25
CA CYS A 61 0.71 10.85 -15.83
C CYS A 61 -0.59 10.26 -15.26
N TYR A 62 -0.59 10.03 -13.95
CA TYR A 62 -1.76 9.64 -13.17
C TYR A 62 -2.24 10.82 -12.33
N SER A 63 -3.52 10.84 -12.02
CA SER A 63 -4.16 11.84 -11.17
C SER A 63 -5.25 11.20 -10.34
N GLY A 64 -5.51 11.74 -9.15
CA GLY A 64 -6.74 11.43 -8.45
C GLY A 64 -7.99 11.93 -9.21
N ILE A 65 -9.14 11.49 -8.74
CA ILE A 65 -10.47 11.86 -9.28
C ILE A 65 -11.32 12.54 -8.24
N VAL A 66 -12.19 13.45 -8.70
CA VAL A 66 -13.06 14.27 -7.85
C VAL A 66 -14.22 13.45 -7.29
N ASP A 67 -14.81 12.57 -8.11
CA ASP A 67 -15.99 11.77 -7.76
C ASP A 67 -15.95 10.40 -8.43
N VAL A 68 -15.92 9.33 -7.63
CA VAL A 68 -15.92 7.92 -8.07
C VAL A 68 -17.23 7.46 -8.71
N THR A 69 -18.32 8.23 -8.58
CA THR A 69 -19.62 7.87 -9.18
C THR A 69 -19.81 8.37 -10.60
N GLN A 70 -18.90 9.21 -11.08
CA GLN A 70 -18.92 9.72 -12.45
C GLN A 70 -18.16 8.80 -13.40
N ASP A 71 -18.70 8.60 -14.60
CA ASP A 71 -18.05 7.84 -15.68
C ASP A 71 -18.23 8.58 -17.03
N PRO A 72 -17.17 9.16 -17.61
CA PRO A 72 -15.80 9.24 -17.08
C PRO A 72 -15.70 10.22 -15.88
N PRO A 73 -14.82 9.95 -14.90
CA PRO A 73 -14.63 10.85 -13.77
C PRO A 73 -13.79 12.07 -14.14
N GLU A 74 -14.04 13.19 -13.45
CA GLU A 74 -13.18 14.37 -13.52
C GLU A 74 -11.87 14.14 -12.77
N LEU A 75 -10.74 14.42 -13.44
CA LEU A 75 -9.40 14.35 -12.83
C LEU A 75 -9.15 15.61 -11.99
N ASN A 76 -8.59 15.44 -10.79
CA ASN A 76 -8.24 16.56 -9.92
C ASN A 76 -6.85 17.20 -10.21
N ASN A 77 -6.19 16.75 -11.28
CA ASN A 77 -4.85 17.17 -11.72
C ASN A 77 -3.78 17.13 -10.61
N SER A 78 -3.87 16.17 -9.69
CA SER A 78 -2.94 15.97 -8.58
C SER A 78 -2.52 14.51 -8.47
N MET A 79 -1.21 14.29 -8.53
CA MET A 79 -0.59 12.99 -8.25
C MET A 79 0.10 13.05 -6.89
N GLN A 80 -0.41 12.26 -5.95
CA GLN A 80 0.18 12.18 -4.62
C GLN A 80 1.48 11.37 -4.67
N SER A 81 2.50 11.75 -3.88
CA SER A 81 3.80 11.07 -3.88
C SER A 81 3.70 9.60 -3.51
N PHE A 82 2.80 9.26 -2.59
CA PHE A 82 2.52 7.90 -2.17
C PHE A 82 1.98 7.01 -3.29
N PHE A 83 1.44 7.57 -4.38
CA PHE A 83 1.02 6.74 -5.51
C PHE A 83 2.20 5.94 -6.08
N LEU A 84 3.34 6.59 -6.24
CA LEU A 84 4.57 5.95 -6.73
C LEU A 84 5.27 5.16 -5.62
N ALA A 85 5.37 5.74 -4.42
CA ALA A 85 6.09 5.13 -3.32
C ALA A 85 5.37 3.90 -2.75
N GLU A 86 4.04 3.88 -2.78
CA GLU A 86 3.23 2.88 -2.08
C GLU A 86 2.33 2.11 -3.04
N THR A 87 1.35 2.77 -3.67
CA THR A 87 0.31 2.09 -4.47
C THR A 87 0.90 1.23 -5.59
N LEU A 88 1.78 1.81 -6.41
CA LEU A 88 2.45 1.07 -7.48
C LEU A 88 3.47 0.06 -6.94
N LYS A 89 4.12 0.35 -5.81
CA LYS A 89 5.09 -0.56 -5.19
C LYS A 89 4.40 -1.84 -4.69
N TYR A 90 3.28 -1.71 -3.98
CA TYR A 90 2.51 -2.86 -3.50
C TYR A 90 1.88 -3.64 -4.65
N LEU A 91 1.36 -2.96 -5.68
CA LEU A 91 0.89 -3.64 -6.90
C LEU A 91 2.02 -4.42 -7.57
N TYR A 92 3.20 -3.84 -7.69
CA TYR A 92 4.36 -4.53 -8.27
C TYR A 92 4.74 -5.79 -7.46
N LEU A 93 4.86 -5.66 -6.13
CA LEU A 93 5.26 -6.76 -5.24
C LEU A 93 4.19 -7.85 -5.11
N LEU A 94 2.92 -7.52 -5.33
CA LEU A 94 1.83 -8.49 -5.36
C LEU A 94 2.01 -9.50 -6.51
N PHE A 95 2.55 -9.05 -7.65
CA PHE A 95 2.80 -9.89 -8.82
C PHE A 95 4.26 -10.36 -8.93
N SER A 96 5.16 -9.89 -8.06
CA SER A 96 6.52 -10.41 -7.99
C SER A 96 6.59 -11.78 -7.29
N ASP A 97 7.76 -12.40 -7.37
CA ASP A 97 8.07 -13.62 -6.63
C ASP A 97 8.06 -13.39 -5.11
N SER A 98 7.77 -14.46 -4.36
CA SER A 98 7.60 -14.44 -2.91
C SER A 98 8.91 -14.26 -2.13
N ASP A 99 10.05 -14.43 -2.79
CA ASP A 99 11.39 -14.25 -2.23
C ASP A 99 11.94 -12.83 -2.43
N ALA A 100 11.35 -12.03 -3.34
CA ALA A 100 11.82 -10.69 -3.66
C ALA A 100 11.86 -9.72 -2.46
N MET A 101 10.98 -9.92 -1.47
CA MET A 101 10.91 -9.06 -0.27
C MET A 101 10.30 -9.83 0.92
N PRO A 102 11.10 -10.63 1.64
CA PRO A 102 10.59 -11.55 2.66
C PRO A 102 10.32 -10.80 3.98
N PHE A 103 9.18 -11.10 4.62
CA PHE A 103 8.65 -10.34 5.78
C PHE A 103 9.42 -10.60 7.09
N ASP A 104 10.22 -11.65 7.13
CA ASP A 104 11.12 -11.98 8.25
C ASP A 104 12.43 -11.17 8.22
N ARG A 105 12.71 -10.44 7.13
CA ARG A 105 13.91 -9.60 6.98
C ARG A 105 13.64 -8.10 6.94
N TYR A 106 12.41 -7.70 6.64
CA TYR A 106 12.06 -6.28 6.46
C TYR A 106 10.78 -5.91 7.20
N VAL A 107 10.79 -4.72 7.79
CA VAL A 107 9.59 -4.03 8.29
C VAL A 107 9.31 -2.84 7.39
N TRP A 108 8.06 -2.68 6.98
CA TRP A 108 7.62 -1.57 6.16
C TRP A 108 7.28 -0.37 7.05
N THR A 109 7.74 0.82 6.67
CA THR A 109 7.20 2.05 7.23
C THR A 109 5.79 2.32 6.71
N THR A 110 5.12 3.29 7.33
CA THR A 110 3.81 3.80 6.87
C THR A 110 3.81 4.43 5.47
N GLU A 111 4.96 4.58 4.83
CA GLU A 111 5.13 5.13 3.47
C GLU A 111 5.78 4.09 2.54
N ALA A 112 5.55 2.81 2.84
CA ALA A 112 6.07 1.64 2.14
C ALA A 112 7.60 1.67 1.92
N HIS A 113 8.40 2.25 2.81
CA HIS A 113 9.86 2.14 2.74
C HIS A 113 10.31 0.93 3.55
N PRO A 114 10.97 -0.08 2.94
CA PRO A 114 11.43 -1.25 3.67
C PRO A 114 12.65 -0.89 4.53
N LEU A 115 12.58 -1.20 5.82
CA LEU A 115 13.70 -1.11 6.75
C LEU A 115 14.13 -2.54 7.12
N PRO A 116 15.43 -2.86 7.09
CA PRO A 116 15.90 -4.16 7.51
C PRO A 116 15.60 -4.38 8.99
N ILE A 117 15.19 -5.60 9.35
CA ILE A 117 15.11 -6.00 10.75
C ILE A 117 16.54 -6.15 11.25
N PHE A 118 16.93 -5.30 12.20
CA PHE A 118 18.18 -5.47 12.90
C PHE A 118 18.05 -6.67 13.85
N GLY A 119 18.82 -7.72 13.62
CA GLY A 119 18.85 -8.85 14.53
C GLY A 119 19.28 -8.41 15.92
N THR A 120 18.60 -8.92 16.96
CA THR A 120 19.16 -9.04 18.32
C THR A 120 20.18 -10.18 18.36
N ASP A 121 21.03 -10.25 17.34
CA ASP A 121 22.07 -11.26 17.26
C ASP A 121 23.26 -10.72 18.04
N ALA A 122 23.83 -11.54 18.91
CA ALA A 122 25.00 -11.20 19.71
C ALA A 122 26.17 -10.65 18.86
N GLU A 123 26.20 -10.98 17.56
CA GLU A 123 27.16 -10.44 16.59
C GLU A 123 26.89 -8.97 16.22
N THR A 124 25.63 -8.56 16.02
CA THR A 124 25.28 -7.14 15.79
C THR A 124 25.60 -6.29 17.02
N GLU A 125 25.39 -6.84 18.23
CA GLU A 125 25.72 -6.18 19.48
C GLU A 125 27.24 -6.07 19.72
N LYS A 126 28.01 -7.11 19.35
CA LYS A 126 29.49 -7.06 19.36
C LYS A 126 30.04 -6.00 18.42
N VAL A 127 29.51 -5.91 17.20
CA VAL A 127 29.93 -4.92 16.19
C VAL A 127 29.57 -3.50 16.66
N ALA A 128 28.39 -3.31 17.24
CA ALA A 128 27.98 -2.02 17.81
C ALA A 128 28.89 -1.61 18.99
N ARG A 129 29.21 -2.54 19.91
CA ARG A 129 30.09 -2.30 21.07
C ARG A 129 31.55 -2.07 20.68
N SER A 130 32.09 -2.76 19.67
CA SER A 130 33.45 -2.54 19.17
C SER A 130 33.60 -1.17 18.51
N THR A 131 32.59 -0.75 17.75
CA THR A 131 32.56 0.56 17.07
C THR A 131 32.44 1.70 18.09
N LEU A 132 31.67 1.53 19.17
CA LEU A 132 31.55 2.49 20.27
C LEU A 132 32.86 2.63 21.06
N ARG A 133 33.58 1.52 21.33
CA ARG A 133 34.89 1.57 22.01
C ARG A 133 35.96 2.26 21.18
N ALA A 134 35.98 2.06 19.87
CA ALA A 134 36.92 2.73 18.96
C ALA A 134 36.68 4.25 18.84
N ARG A 135 35.46 4.72 19.14
CA ARG A 135 35.11 6.15 19.18
C ARG A 135 35.36 6.80 20.55
N ALA A 136 35.30 6.03 21.64
CA ALA A 136 35.61 6.51 22.98
C ALA A 136 37.11 6.53 23.31
N SER A 137 37.96 5.91 22.47
CA SER A 137 39.42 5.91 22.57
C SER A 137 40.11 6.92 21.65
N ARG A 138 39.36 7.88 21.12
CA ARG A 138 39.86 9.09 20.45
C ARG A 138 39.45 10.29 21.28
#